data_AF-A0A4S2JMJ9-F1
#
_entry.id   AF-A0A4S2JMJ9-F1
#
_cell.length_a   1.000
_cell.length_b   1.000
_cell.length_c   1.000
_cell.angle_alpha   90.00
_cell.angle_beta   90.00
_cell.angle_gamma   90.00
#
_symmetry.space_group_name_H-M   'P 1'
#
loop_
_entity.id
_entity.type
_entity.pdbx_description
1 polymer ?
#
loop_
_entity_poly.entity_id
_entity_poly.type
_entity_poly.pdbx_seq_one_letter_code
_entity_poly.pdbx_strand_id
1 'polypeptide(L)'
;MSSVQRAFSRKLSKQHVADVRRQIATSTSYYCVFFLFLLSSVSGFFSTMSLYEVLEPLDYEKFLGQHQSVLDRDPLKPILDFPPRDVELRVIKRKIRTEEPVVSHKSIDTVSPYVKRCIESFLQTGS
;
A
#
# COMPACT_ATOMS: atom_id res chain seq x y z
N MET A 1 15.95 35.40 47.87
CA MET A 1 15.86 33.92 47.77
C MET A 1 15.35 33.60 46.36
N SER A 2 16.23 33.18 45.45
CA SER A 2 15.90 32.95 44.04
C SER A 2 15.26 31.56 43.85
N SER A 3 14.16 31.49 43.11
CA SER A 3 13.44 30.24 42.85
C SER A 3 14.21 29.39 41.84
N VAL A 4 14.65 28.20 42.26
CA VAL A 4 15.27 27.21 41.38
C VAL A 4 14.18 26.52 40.57
N GLN A 5 13.91 27.01 39.36
CA GLN A 5 13.05 26.31 38.41
C GLN A 5 13.89 25.32 37.58
N ARG A 6 13.55 24.03 37.63
CA ARG A 6 14.26 22.98 36.87
C ARG A 6 14.09 23.20 35.35
N ALA A 7 15.17 23.06 34.59
CA ALA A 7 15.24 23.31 33.14
C ALA A 7 14.14 22.63 32.30
N PHE A 8 13.59 21.51 32.75
CA PHE A 8 12.56 20.75 32.06
C PHE A 8 11.11 21.20 32.37
N SER A 9 10.92 22.07 33.35
CA SER A 9 9.60 22.58 33.76
C SER A 9 9.26 23.93 33.12
N ARG A 10 9.45 24.04 31.80
CA ARG A 10 9.05 25.23 31.05
C ARG A 10 7.61 25.09 30.58
N LYS A 11 6.72 25.93 31.13
CA LYS A 11 5.31 26.00 30.74
C LYS A 11 5.22 26.44 29.28
N LEU A 12 4.76 25.54 28.40
CA LEU A 12 4.51 25.89 27.00
C LEU A 12 3.25 26.74 26.89
N SER A 13 3.23 27.61 25.86
CA SER A 13 2.16 28.58 25.56
C SER A 13 0.78 27.92 25.58
N LYS A 14 -0.25 28.65 26.06
CA LYS A 14 -1.66 28.23 26.08
C LYS A 14 -2.29 28.26 24.68
N GLN A 15 -1.62 27.78 23.64
CA GLN A 15 -2.34 27.53 22.40
C GLN A 15 -3.30 26.37 22.64
N HIS A 16 -4.56 26.61 22.33
CA HIS A 16 -5.58 25.59 22.43
C HIS A 16 -5.20 24.43 21.50
N VAL A 17 -5.16 23.21 22.04
CA VAL A 17 -4.68 22.03 21.30
C VAL A 17 -5.48 21.83 20.00
N ALA A 18 -6.76 22.22 19.97
CA ALA A 18 -7.54 22.15 18.74
C ALA A 18 -7.09 23.15 17.68
N ASP A 19 -6.56 24.32 18.06
CA ASP A 19 -6.06 25.31 17.10
C ASP A 19 -4.72 24.87 16.52
N VAL A 20 -3.88 24.22 17.31
CA VAL A 20 -2.65 23.56 16.82
C VAL A 20 -2.99 22.45 15.83
N ARG A 21 -3.98 21.60 16.16
CA ARG A 21 -4.47 20.55 15.25
C ARG A 21 -5.04 21.12 13.96
N ARG A 22 -5.83 22.20 14.03
CA ARG A 22 -6.34 22.91 12.85
C ARG A 22 -5.19 23.46 12.03
N GLN A 23 -4.28 24.23 12.63
CA GLN A 23 -3.17 24.84 11.90
C GLN A 23 -2.29 23.79 11.19
N ILE A 24 -2.05 22.63 11.80
CA ILE A 24 -1.34 21.53 11.14
C ILE A 24 -2.17 20.97 9.98
N ALA A 25 -3.45 20.67 10.16
CA ALA A 25 -4.31 20.19 9.08
C ALA A 25 -4.42 21.17 7.90
N THR A 26 -4.57 22.47 8.17
CA THR A 26 -4.62 23.52 7.14
C THR A 26 -3.26 23.75 6.50
N SER A 27 -2.16 23.65 7.27
CA SER A 27 -0.81 23.77 6.73
C SER A 27 -0.45 22.59 5.85
N THR A 28 -0.80 21.35 6.23
CA THR A 28 -0.61 20.17 5.39
C THR A 28 -1.37 20.32 4.07
N SER A 29 -2.56 20.91 4.09
CA SER A 29 -3.29 21.26 2.87
C SER A 29 -2.54 22.31 2.03
N TYR A 30 -2.04 23.39 2.65
CA TYR A 30 -1.30 24.46 1.96
C TYR A 30 0.06 24.00 1.39
N TYR A 31 0.79 23.14 2.11
CA TYR A 31 2.03 22.52 1.66
C TYR A 31 1.77 21.46 0.59
N CYS A 32 0.67 20.72 0.66
CA CYS A 32 0.27 19.78 -0.38
C CYS A 32 -0.04 20.52 -1.68
N VAL A 33 -0.82 21.61 -1.64
CA VAL A 33 -1.10 22.42 -2.84
C VAL A 33 0.15 23.13 -3.37
N PHE A 34 1.04 23.62 -2.50
CA PHE A 34 2.31 24.22 -2.92
C PHE A 34 3.28 23.20 -3.52
N PHE A 35 3.38 22.00 -2.93
CA PHE A 35 4.19 20.91 -3.44
C PHE A 35 3.65 20.38 -4.77
N LEU A 36 2.33 20.25 -4.91
CA LEU A 36 1.65 19.93 -6.16
C LEU A 36 1.90 21.01 -7.24
N PHE A 37 1.86 22.29 -6.87
CA PHE A 37 2.15 23.40 -7.79
C PHE A 37 3.61 23.41 -8.25
N LEU A 38 4.56 23.14 -7.36
CA LEU A 38 5.98 23.06 -7.68
C LEU A 38 6.30 21.84 -8.57
N LEU A 39 5.61 20.71 -8.34
CA LEU A 39 5.68 19.52 -9.18
C LEU A 39 5.02 19.72 -10.55
N SER A 40 3.99 20.58 -10.63
CA SER A 40 3.32 21.01 -11.87
C SER A 40 4.26 21.74 -12.84
N SER A 41 5.33 22.38 -12.33
CA SER A 41 6.34 23.03 -13.17
C SER A 41 7.28 22.02 -13.85
N VAL A 42 7.33 20.77 -13.36
CA VAL A 42 8.17 19.67 -13.89
C VAL A 42 7.33 18.65 -14.68
N SER A 43 6.03 18.55 -14.39
CA SER A 43 5.09 17.68 -15.10
C SER A 43 3.84 18.48 -15.44
N GLY A 44 3.59 18.71 -16.73
CA GLY A 44 2.50 19.56 -17.25
C GLY A 44 1.07 19.02 -17.03
N PHE A 45 0.82 18.28 -15.94
CA PHE A 45 -0.41 17.54 -15.72
C PHE A 45 -1.05 17.74 -14.34
N PHE A 46 -0.80 18.80 -13.56
CA PHE A 46 -1.52 18.95 -12.29
C PHE A 46 -1.80 20.41 -11.90
N SER A 47 -2.54 21.14 -12.73
CA SER A 47 -3.05 22.45 -12.35
C SER A 47 -4.48 22.64 -12.83
N THR A 48 -5.43 21.93 -12.21
CA THR A 48 -6.88 22.26 -12.12
C THR A 48 -7.71 21.21 -11.35
N MET A 49 -7.10 20.22 -10.69
CA MET A 49 -7.86 19.12 -10.07
C MET A 49 -8.71 19.65 -8.90
N SER A 50 -10.01 19.77 -9.12
CA SER A 50 -11.00 20.07 -8.08
C SER A 50 -10.99 18.94 -7.05
N LEU A 51 -10.80 19.25 -5.77
CA LEU A 51 -10.75 18.26 -4.68
C LEU A 51 -12.07 17.46 -4.50
N TYR A 52 -13.12 17.81 -5.25
CA TYR A 52 -14.44 17.15 -5.24
C TYR A 52 -14.75 16.39 -6.52
N GLU A 53 -13.87 16.44 -7.53
CA GLU A 53 -14.07 15.75 -8.79
C GLU A 53 -13.50 14.34 -8.69
N VAL A 54 -14.39 13.35 -8.69
CA VAL A 54 -14.00 11.94 -8.78
C VAL A 54 -13.55 11.68 -10.20
N LEU A 55 -12.23 11.62 -10.39
CA LEU A 55 -11.64 11.27 -11.67
C LEU A 55 -11.49 9.76 -11.78
N GLU A 56 -11.70 9.26 -12.99
CA GLU A 56 -11.35 7.89 -13.32
C GLU A 56 -9.85 7.69 -13.13
N PRO A 57 -9.41 6.65 -12.40
CA PRO A 57 -8.00 6.34 -12.25
C PRO A 57 -7.34 6.14 -13.63
N LEU A 58 -6.13 6.69 -13.79
CA LEU A 58 -5.36 6.50 -15.01
C LEU A 58 -5.11 5.00 -15.26
N ASP A 59 -5.49 4.52 -16.44
CA ASP A 59 -5.08 3.21 -16.94
C ASP A 59 -3.62 3.26 -17.39
N TYR A 60 -2.72 2.87 -16.49
CA TYR A 60 -1.28 2.90 -16.74
C TYR A 60 -0.86 1.96 -17.85
N GLU A 61 -1.54 0.82 -18.05
CA GLU A 61 -1.17 -0.13 -19.10
C GLU A 61 -1.38 0.50 -20.48
N LYS A 62 -2.54 1.11 -20.69
CA LYS A 62 -2.87 1.83 -21.92
C LYS A 62 -1.99 3.06 -22.11
N PHE A 63 -1.77 3.85 -21.06
CA PHE A 63 -0.96 5.07 -21.13
C PHE A 63 0.49 4.76 -21.51
N LEU A 64 1.11 3.78 -20.86
CA LEU A 64 2.48 3.36 -21.17
C LEU A 64 2.59 2.81 -22.60
N GLY A 65 1.61 2.01 -23.03
CA GLY A 65 1.56 1.49 -24.40
C GLY A 65 1.52 2.60 -25.47
N GLN A 66 0.77 3.68 -25.22
CA GLN A 66 0.70 4.85 -26.13
C GLN A 66 2.02 5.66 -26.17
N HIS A 67 2.83 5.62 -25.10
CA HIS A 67 4.03 6.43 -24.95
C HIS A 67 5.34 5.62 -25.04
N GLN A 68 5.28 4.38 -25.53
CA GLN A 68 6.43 3.48 -25.59
C GLN A 68 7.65 4.11 -26.29
N SER A 69 7.44 4.85 -27.38
CA SER A 69 8.51 5.51 -28.13
C SER A 69 9.27 6.57 -27.34
N VAL A 70 8.62 7.22 -26.37
CA VAL A 70 9.24 8.21 -25.49
C VAL A 70 10.07 7.49 -24.44
N LEU A 71 9.52 6.42 -23.86
CA LEU A 71 10.22 5.58 -22.87
C LEU A 71 11.48 4.96 -23.47
N ASP A 72 11.41 4.43 -24.70
CA ASP A 72 12.55 3.80 -25.38
C ASP A 72 13.70 4.76 -25.69
N ARG A 73 13.41 6.07 -25.77
CA ARG A 73 14.40 7.13 -26.02
C ARG A 73 14.91 7.79 -24.75
N ASP A 74 14.38 7.41 -23.59
CA ASP A 74 14.79 7.99 -22.32
C ASP A 74 16.24 7.56 -22.00
N PRO A 75 17.20 8.50 -21.87
CA PRO A 75 18.59 8.17 -21.55
C PRO A 75 18.76 7.51 -20.19
N LEU A 76 17.78 7.65 -19.27
CA LEU A 76 17.80 7.03 -17.95
C LEU A 76 17.11 5.67 -17.91
N LYS A 77 16.46 5.23 -19.00
CA LYS A 77 15.83 3.92 -19.10
C LYS A 77 16.74 2.76 -18.64
N PRO A 78 18.04 2.72 -19.01
CA PRO A 78 18.92 1.62 -18.59
C PRO A 78 19.20 1.53 -17.08
N ILE A 79 18.90 2.59 -16.31
CA ILE A 79 19.05 2.60 -14.85
C ILE A 79 17.87 1.88 -14.18
N LEU A 80 16.69 1.94 -14.81
CA LEU A 80 15.47 1.30 -14.33
C LEU A 80 15.37 -0.16 -14.81
N ASP A 81 15.96 -0.47 -15.97
CA ASP A 81 15.97 -1.81 -16.54
C ASP A 81 16.94 -2.73 -15.80
N PHE A 82 16.48 -3.95 -15.46
CA PHE A 82 17.36 -4.98 -14.91
C PHE A 82 18.36 -5.44 -15.98
N PRO A 83 19.67 -5.54 -15.65
CA PRO A 83 20.65 -6.09 -16.56
C PRO A 83 20.34 -7.53 -16.98
N PRO A 84 20.75 -7.95 -18.18
CA PRO A 84 20.69 -9.36 -18.56
C PRO A 84 21.43 -10.22 -17.53
N ARG A 85 20.72 -11.20 -16.94
CA ARG A 85 21.22 -12.14 -15.91
C ARG A 85 21.36 -11.56 -14.49
N ASP A 86 20.77 -10.40 -14.18
CA ASP A 86 20.75 -9.88 -12.80
C ASP A 86 19.77 -10.66 -11.89
N VAL A 87 18.66 -11.14 -12.46
CA VAL A 87 17.63 -11.90 -11.75
C VAL A 87 17.50 -13.31 -12.31
N GLU A 88 17.43 -14.30 -11.43
CA GLU A 88 17.14 -15.70 -11.76
C GLU A 88 15.79 -16.09 -11.18
N LEU A 89 14.87 -16.53 -12.04
CA LEU A 89 13.62 -17.12 -11.59
C LEU A 89 13.85 -18.55 -11.14
N ARG A 90 13.78 -18.78 -9.83
CA ARG A 90 13.84 -20.12 -9.24
C ARG A 90 12.49 -20.50 -8.66
N VAL A 91 11.91 -21.58 -9.19
CA VAL A 91 10.71 -22.19 -8.60
C VAL A 91 11.15 -23.00 -7.38
N ILE A 92 10.99 -22.43 -6.19
CA ILE A 92 11.27 -23.12 -4.93
C ILE A 92 9.99 -23.82 -4.49
N LYS A 93 9.93 -25.14 -4.65
CA LYS A 93 8.85 -25.94 -4.06
C LYS A 93 8.90 -25.77 -2.54
N ARG A 94 7.87 -25.15 -1.96
CA ARG A 94 7.74 -25.06 -0.51
C ARG A 94 7.56 -26.47 0.04
N LYS A 95 8.16 -26.76 1.20
CA LYS A 95 7.89 -28.00 1.92
C LYS A 95 6.43 -27.96 2.36
N ILE A 96 5.58 -28.70 1.67
CA ILE A 96 4.19 -28.88 2.05
C ILE A 96 4.22 -29.87 3.22
N ARG A 97 3.83 -29.41 4.42
CA ARG A 97 3.81 -30.26 5.62
C ARG A 97 2.63 -31.23 5.65
N THR A 98 1.62 -30.98 4.83
CA THR A 98 0.37 -31.73 4.76
C THR A 98 0.06 -32.03 3.29
N GLU A 99 0.46 -33.21 2.82
CA GLU A 99 0.23 -33.65 1.42
C GLU A 99 -1.20 -34.17 1.20
N GLU A 100 -1.83 -34.68 2.27
CA GLU A 100 -3.19 -35.20 2.26
C GLU A 100 -4.05 -34.52 3.34
N PRO A 101 -5.36 -34.35 3.11
CA PRO A 101 -6.28 -33.87 4.13
C PRO A 101 -6.19 -34.71 5.41
N VAL A 102 -5.93 -34.07 6.56
CA VAL A 102 -5.91 -34.76 7.86
C VAL A 102 -7.35 -34.98 8.31
N VAL A 103 -7.91 -36.14 7.97
CA VAL A 103 -9.24 -36.56 8.42
C VAL A 103 -9.11 -37.36 9.72
N SER A 104 -10.02 -37.15 10.67
CA SER A 104 -10.00 -37.92 11.93
C SER A 104 -10.26 -39.40 11.69
N HIS A 105 -9.55 -40.29 12.39
CA HIS A 105 -9.77 -41.75 12.34
C HIS A 105 -11.08 -42.25 12.98
N LYS A 106 -11.90 -41.36 13.54
CA LYS A 106 -13.22 -41.75 14.08
C LYS A 106 -14.14 -42.08 12.89
N SER A 107 -14.86 -43.20 12.98
CA SER A 107 -15.80 -43.61 11.94
C SER A 107 -16.80 -42.49 11.66
N ILE A 108 -16.88 -42.06 10.39
CA ILE A 108 -17.82 -41.02 9.91
C ILE A 108 -19.27 -41.33 10.27
N ASP A 109 -19.59 -42.61 10.54
CA ASP A 109 -20.94 -43.04 10.92
C ASP A 109 -21.28 -42.75 12.40
N THR A 110 -20.31 -42.29 13.19
CA THR A 110 -20.52 -41.91 14.61
C THR A 110 -20.66 -40.39 14.82
N VAL A 111 -20.42 -39.59 13.78
CA VAL A 111 -20.53 -38.13 13.86
C VAL A 111 -21.91 -37.66 13.40
N SER A 112 -22.31 -36.46 13.81
CA SER A 112 -23.60 -35.92 13.41
C SER A 112 -23.68 -35.72 11.88
N PRO A 113 -24.88 -35.78 11.28
CA PRO A 113 -25.05 -35.58 9.83
C PRO A 113 -24.47 -34.25 9.31
N TYR A 114 -24.49 -33.20 10.14
CA TYR A 114 -23.87 -31.92 9.81
C TYR A 114 -22.35 -32.03 9.70
N VAL A 115 -21.70 -32.66 10.69
CA VAL A 115 -20.25 -32.87 10.70
C VAL A 115 -19.81 -33.73 9.53
N LYS A 116 -20.61 -34.75 9.17
CA LYS A 116 -20.39 -35.58 7.97
C LYS A 116 -20.34 -34.74 6.69
N ARG A 117 -21.33 -33.86 6.47
CA ARG A 117 -21.35 -32.94 5.31
C ARG A 117 -20.15 -31.98 5.29
N CYS A 118 -19.73 -31.48 6.45
CA CYS A 118 -18.54 -30.62 6.53
C CYS A 118 -17.26 -31.37 6.10
N ILE A 119 -17.09 -32.63 6.52
CA ILE A 119 -15.95 -33.46 6.14
C ILE A 119 -15.98 -33.76 4.63
N GLU A 120 -17.14 -34.14 4.08
CA GLU A 120 -17.31 -34.41 2.64
C GLU A 120 -16.98 -33.17 1.79
N SER A 121 -17.46 -31.99 2.18
CA SER A 121 -17.16 -30.73 1.49
C SER A 121 -15.69 -30.35 1.58
N PHE A 122 -15.00 -30.67 2.69
CA PHE A 122 -13.57 -30.40 2.85
C PHE A 122 -12.70 -31.30 1.97
N LEU A 123 -13.16 -32.51 1.64
CA LEU A 123 -12.43 -33.46 0.81
C LEU A 123 -12.68 -33.27 -0.70
N GLN A 124 -13.82 -32.72 -1.11
CA GLN A 124 -14.17 -32.53 -2.51
C GLN A 124 -13.38 -31.43 -3.24
N THR A 125 -12.75 -30.50 -2.53
CA THR A 125 -12.07 -29.33 -3.13
C THR A 125 -10.61 -29.58 -3.53
N GLY A 126 -10.12 -30.82 -3.44
CA GLY A 126 -8.73 -31.20 -3.69
C GLY A 126 -8.47 -32.00 -4.98
N SER A 127 -9.39 -32.03 -5.95
CA SER A 127 -9.21 -32.69 -7.25
C SER A 127 -9.06 -31.70 -8.40
#